data_AF-Q71I51-F1
#
_entry.id   AF-Q71I51-F1
#
_cell.length_a   1.000
_cell.length_b   1.000
_cell.length_c   1.000
_cell.angle_alpha   90.00
_cell.angle_beta   90.00
_cell.angle_gamma   90.00
#
_symmetry.space_group_name_H-M   'P 1'
#
loop_
_entity.id
_entity.type
_entity.pdbx_description
1 polymer ?
#
loop_
_entity_poly.entity_id
_entity_poly.type
_entity_poly.pdbx_seq_one_letter_code
_entity_poly.pdbx_strand_id
1 'polypeptide(L)'
;SALGYAAYLIKGAEMLPNLSECEMRLTFDKGVYEGKLSLLLLGMTNSIGGFEKIMPNAELSDGLFQLIVVKPSDPGNLLRLMALALNGKHVDDPNIIYTKTTSLKAELIG
;
A
#
# COMPACT_ATOMS: atom_id res chain seq x y z
N SER A 1 -26.06 0.86 13.20
CA SER A 1 -26.29 -0.31 12.32
C SER A 1 -25.26 -1.37 12.62
N ALA A 2 -25.69 -2.62 12.82
CA ALA A 2 -24.98 -3.64 13.60
C ALA A 2 -23.56 -4.06 13.13
N LEU A 3 -23.05 -3.57 11.99
CA LEU A 3 -21.67 -3.83 11.58
C LEU A 3 -20.85 -2.63 11.04
N GLY A 4 -21.32 -1.37 11.11
CA GLY A 4 -20.56 -0.13 10.81
C GLY A 4 -19.21 -0.25 10.06
N TYR A 5 -18.11 0.23 10.67
CA TYR A 5 -16.74 0.16 10.12
C TYR A 5 -16.22 -1.28 9.97
N ALA A 6 -16.68 -2.22 10.80
CA ALA A 6 -16.26 -3.62 10.74
C ALA A 6 -16.68 -4.31 9.42
N ALA A 7 -17.86 -3.99 8.89
CA ALA A 7 -18.33 -4.51 7.60
C ALA A 7 -17.42 -4.06 6.45
N TYR A 8 -16.92 -2.82 6.49
CA TYR A 8 -15.97 -2.31 5.50
C TYR A 8 -14.65 -3.10 5.54
N LEU A 9 -14.11 -3.36 6.74
CA LEU A 9 -12.90 -4.16 6.90
C LEU A 9 -13.08 -5.61 6.43
N ILE A 10 -14.21 -6.23 6.76
CA ILE A 10 -14.54 -7.61 6.31
C ILE A 10 -14.61 -7.66 4.79
N LYS A 11 -15.28 -6.70 4.15
CA LYS A 11 -15.34 -6.64 2.68
C LYS A 11 -13.98 -6.43 2.03
N GLY A 12 -13.12 -5.62 2.62
CA GLY A 12 -11.73 -5.50 2.17
C GLY A 12 -10.96 -6.82 2.27
N ALA A 13 -11.09 -7.52 3.41
CA ALA A 13 -10.43 -8.81 3.63
C ALA A 13 -10.92 -9.91 2.67
N GLU A 14 -12.21 -9.92 2.31
CA GLU A 14 -12.78 -10.86 1.33
C GLU A 14 -12.22 -10.69 -0.09
N MET A 15 -11.69 -9.50 -0.42
CA MET A 15 -11.13 -9.23 -1.76
C MET A 15 -9.67 -9.67 -1.91
N LEU A 16 -8.96 -9.94 -0.80
CA LEU A 16 -7.53 -10.26 -0.82
C LEU A 16 -7.16 -11.48 -1.67
N PRO A 17 -7.90 -12.61 -1.65
CA PRO A 17 -7.58 -13.76 -2.49
C PRO A 17 -7.68 -13.48 -4.00
N ASN A 18 -8.39 -12.43 -4.40
CA ASN A 18 -8.60 -12.06 -5.80
C ASN A 18 -7.58 -11.02 -6.29
N LEU A 19 -6.66 -10.56 -5.44
CA LEU A 19 -5.61 -9.65 -5.87
C LEU A 19 -4.63 -10.39 -6.78
N SER A 20 -4.62 -10.03 -8.05
CA SER A 20 -3.65 -10.54 -9.02
C SER A 20 -2.34 -9.77 -8.92
N GLU A 21 -1.23 -10.49 -9.07
CA GLU A 21 0.08 -9.88 -9.24
C GLU A 21 0.19 -9.24 -10.62
N CYS A 22 0.79 -8.05 -10.69
CA CYS A 22 1.05 -7.33 -11.92
C CYS A 22 2.54 -7.07 -12.07
N GLU A 23 3.11 -7.38 -13.24
CA GLU A 23 4.52 -7.12 -13.54
C GLU A 23 4.71 -5.69 -14.05
N MET A 24 5.42 -4.88 -13.28
CA MET A 24 5.51 -3.44 -13.49
C MET A 24 6.93 -2.91 -13.28
N ARG A 25 7.24 -1.81 -13.98
CA ARG A 25 8.39 -0.93 -13.72
C ARG A 25 7.88 0.33 -13.05
N LEU A 26 8.32 0.58 -11.83
CA LEU A 26 8.02 1.78 -11.06
C LEU A 26 9.29 2.60 -10.92
N THR A 27 9.31 3.79 -11.50
CA THR A 27 10.40 4.76 -11.33
C THR A 27 9.95 5.89 -10.42
N PHE A 28 10.69 6.13 -9.35
CA PHE A 28 10.43 7.16 -8.35
C PHE A 28 11.76 7.78 -7.88
N ASP A 29 11.71 8.85 -7.10
CA ASP A 29 12.89 9.69 -6.84
C ASP A 29 14.08 8.94 -6.22
N LYS A 30 13.80 7.91 -5.42
CA LYS A 30 14.82 7.10 -4.74
C LYS A 30 15.26 5.85 -5.51
N GLY A 31 14.72 5.60 -6.69
CA GLY A 31 15.16 4.50 -7.54
C GLY A 31 14.07 3.89 -8.42
N VAL A 32 14.36 2.67 -8.86
CA VAL A 32 13.48 1.91 -9.75
C VAL A 32 13.17 0.57 -9.09
N TYR A 33 11.89 0.21 -9.07
CA TYR A 33 11.43 -1.13 -8.79
C TYR A 33 10.98 -1.78 -10.09
N GLU A 34 11.55 -2.95 -10.42
CA GLU A 34 11.11 -3.77 -11.54
C GLU A 34 10.75 -5.15 -11.02
N GLY A 35 9.51 -5.57 -11.29
CA GLY A 35 9.03 -6.89 -10.93
C GLY A 35 7.53 -6.91 -10.67
N LYS A 36 7.06 -8.06 -10.19
CA LYS A 36 5.67 -8.24 -9.82
C LYS A 36 5.32 -7.46 -8.57
N LEU A 37 4.08 -7.00 -8.44
CA LEU A 37 3.54 -6.43 -7.21
C LEU A 37 2.08 -6.83 -7.05
N SER A 38 1.65 -7.00 -5.79
CA SER A 38 0.27 -7.34 -5.46
C SER A 38 -0.59 -6.09 -5.23
N LEU A 39 0.02 -4.98 -4.80
CA LEU A 39 -0.69 -3.73 -4.52
C LEU A 39 0.23 -2.52 -4.68
N LEU A 40 -0.30 -1.44 -5.25
CA LEU A 40 0.33 -0.13 -5.33
C LEU A 40 -0.63 0.91 -4.74
N LEU A 41 -0.16 1.67 -3.76
CA LEU A 41 -0.89 2.82 -3.21
C LEU A 41 -0.04 4.08 -3.33
N LEU A 42 -0.66 5.15 -3.81
CA LEU A 42 -0.07 6.49 -3.90
C LEU A 42 -1.03 7.46 -3.23
N GLY A 43 -0.55 8.19 -2.21
CA GLY A 43 -1.37 9.12 -1.44
C GLY A 43 -0.61 10.38 -1.06
N MET A 44 -1.33 11.41 -0.60
CA MET A 44 -0.74 12.67 -0.09
C MET A 44 -1.03 12.89 1.40
N THR A 45 -1.91 12.08 1.98
CA THR A 45 -2.38 12.19 3.37
C THR A 45 -1.92 10.99 4.19
N ASN A 46 -1.97 11.11 5.51
CA ASN A 46 -1.68 10.01 6.44
C ASN A 46 -2.74 8.90 6.44
N SER A 47 -3.95 9.21 5.94
CA SER A 47 -5.11 8.32 5.93
C SER A 47 -5.58 7.97 4.51
N ILE A 48 -5.96 6.71 4.32
CA ILE A 48 -6.66 6.19 3.12
C ILE A 48 -7.76 5.23 3.59
N GLY A 49 -9.00 5.41 3.14
CA GLY A 49 -10.08 4.45 3.37
C GLY A 49 -10.40 4.18 4.85
N GLY A 50 -10.16 5.14 5.76
CA GLY A 50 -10.36 4.95 7.21
C GLY A 50 -9.16 4.34 7.95
N PHE A 51 -8.09 3.98 7.23
CA PHE A 51 -6.82 3.60 7.83
C PHE A 51 -6.00 4.86 8.14
N GLU A 52 -6.20 5.44 9.32
CA GLU A 52 -5.58 6.71 9.72
C GLU A 52 -4.05 6.69 9.80
N LYS A 53 -3.46 5.49 9.87
CA LYS A 53 -2.01 5.26 10.06
C LYS A 53 -1.36 4.52 8.90
N ILE A 54 -2.03 4.40 7.75
CA ILE A 54 -1.47 3.71 6.58
C ILE A 54 -0.23 4.43 6.03
N MET A 55 -0.13 5.75 6.20
CA MET A 55 1.05 6.51 5.82
C MET A 55 1.55 7.27 7.05
N PRO A 56 2.17 6.59 8.02
CA PRO A 56 2.46 7.14 9.35
C PRO A 56 3.42 8.33 9.30
N ASN A 57 4.25 8.43 8.26
CA ASN A 57 5.23 9.49 8.08
C ASN A 57 4.77 10.56 7.08
N ALA A 58 3.47 10.62 6.74
CA ALA A 58 2.93 11.62 5.82
C ALA A 58 2.89 13.00 6.46
N GLU A 59 3.39 13.98 5.72
CA GLU A 59 3.30 15.39 6.08
C GLU A 59 2.46 16.08 5.01
N LEU A 60 1.27 16.59 5.38
CA LEU A 60 0.36 17.19 4.39
C LEU A 60 0.95 18.43 3.70
N SER A 61 1.95 19.06 4.30
CA SER A 61 2.53 20.32 3.84
C SER A 61 3.85 20.17 3.07
N ASP A 62 4.37 18.95 2.89
CA ASP A 62 5.66 18.74 2.21
C ASP A 62 5.55 18.68 0.67
N GLY A 63 4.34 18.53 0.14
CA GLY A 63 4.07 18.44 -1.30
C GLY A 63 4.53 17.12 -1.93
N LEU A 64 4.81 16.10 -1.12
CA LEU A 64 5.32 14.80 -1.58
C LEU A 64 4.22 13.75 -1.57
N PHE A 65 4.24 12.87 -2.57
CA PHE A 65 3.47 11.64 -2.51
C PHE A 65 4.13 10.64 -1.56
N GLN A 66 3.28 9.87 -0.90
CA GLN A 66 3.63 8.68 -0.16
C GLN A 66 3.32 7.47 -1.02
N LEU A 67 4.37 6.73 -1.35
CA LEU A 67 4.33 5.53 -2.17
C LEU A 67 4.44 4.30 -1.26
N ILE A 68 3.45 3.41 -1.37
CA ILE A 68 3.50 2.05 -0.81
C ILE A 68 3.41 1.07 -1.98
N VAL A 69 4.43 0.23 -2.12
CA VAL A 69 4.42 -0.93 -3.03
C VAL A 69 4.46 -2.19 -2.20
N VAL A 70 3.44 -3.04 -2.35
CA VAL A 70 3.42 -4.38 -1.75
C VAL A 70 3.93 -5.37 -2.79
N LYS A 71 5.10 -5.94 -2.52
CA LYS A 71 5.72 -7.01 -3.32
C LYS A 71 4.82 -8.25 -3.35
N PRO A 72 5.06 -9.21 -4.27
CA PRO A 72 4.26 -10.42 -4.41
C PRO A 72 4.12 -11.10 -3.05
N SER A 73 2.87 -11.31 -2.62
CA SER A 73 2.56 -11.84 -1.30
C SER A 73 1.36 -12.76 -1.39
N ASP A 74 1.40 -13.85 -0.63
CA ASP A 74 0.24 -14.71 -0.46
C ASP A 74 -0.87 -14.00 0.36
N PRO A 75 -2.14 -14.46 0.27
CA PRO A 75 -3.25 -13.84 0.99
C PRO A 75 -3.05 -13.78 2.52
N GLY A 76 -2.35 -14.75 3.12
CA GLY A 76 -2.06 -14.77 4.55
C GLY A 76 -1.08 -13.67 4.95
N ASN A 77 -0.01 -13.50 4.18
CA ASN A 77 0.92 -12.38 4.40
C ASN A 77 0.22 -11.04 4.19
N LEU A 78 -0.63 -10.90 3.18
CA LEU A 78 -1.36 -9.66 2.93
C LEU A 78 -2.31 -9.30 4.09
N LEU A 79 -3.00 -10.29 4.67
CA LEU A 79 -3.83 -10.09 5.86
C LEU A 79 -2.99 -9.63 7.06
N ARG A 80 -1.79 -10.20 7.25
CA ARG A 80 -0.83 -9.75 8.28
C ARG A 80 -0.42 -8.30 8.05
N LEU A 81 -0.09 -7.92 6.81
CA LEU A 81 0.27 -6.55 6.45
C LEU A 81 -0.88 -5.56 6.72
N MET A 82 -2.12 -5.92 6.40
CA MET A 82 -3.29 -5.10 6.74
C MET A 82 -3.46 -4.90 8.25
N ALA A 83 -3.28 -5.95 9.05
CA ALA A 83 -3.34 -5.86 10.50
C ALA A 83 -2.23 -4.94 11.07
N LEU A 84 -1.03 -5.00 10.50
CA LEU A 84 0.06 -4.07 10.83
C LEU A 84 -0.26 -2.63 10.40
N ALA A 85 -0.95 -2.44 9.27
CA ALA A 85 -1.32 -1.12 8.75
C ALA A 85 -2.30 -0.36 9.66
N LEU A 86 -3.19 -1.07 10.37
CA LEU A 86 -4.06 -0.47 11.39
C LEU A 86 -3.27 0.27 12.49
N ASN A 87 -2.05 -0.17 12.77
CA ASN A 87 -1.15 0.44 13.75
C ASN A 87 0.03 1.21 13.11
N GLY A 88 0.05 1.33 11.78
CA GLY A 88 1.14 1.96 11.03
C GLY A 88 2.44 1.16 10.95
N LYS A 89 2.52 -0.06 11.51
CA LYS A 89 3.76 -0.86 11.57
C LYS A 89 4.10 -1.62 10.29
N HIS A 90 3.19 -1.65 9.33
CA HIS A 90 3.40 -2.33 8.06
C HIS A 90 4.58 -1.78 7.24
N VAL A 91 4.91 -0.49 7.39
CA VAL A 91 5.97 0.17 6.61
C VAL A 91 7.38 -0.37 6.90
N ASP A 92 7.55 -1.09 8.00
CA ASP A 92 8.82 -1.72 8.39
C ASP A 92 8.97 -3.13 7.80
N ASP A 93 7.94 -3.65 7.11
CA ASP A 93 7.97 -5.00 6.56
C ASP A 93 8.83 -5.06 5.28
N PRO A 94 9.71 -6.07 5.12
CA PRO A 94 10.57 -6.18 3.94
C PRO A 94 9.81 -6.39 2.61
N ASN A 95 8.53 -6.81 2.69
CA ASN A 95 7.66 -6.93 1.52
C ASN A 95 7.02 -5.59 1.09
N ILE A 96 7.26 -4.52 1.84
CA ILE A 96 6.76 -3.18 1.55
C ILE A 96 7.91 -2.27 1.14
N ILE A 97 7.74 -1.59 0.02
CA ILE A 97 8.52 -0.39 -0.30
C ILE A 97 7.68 0.79 0.16
N TYR A 98 8.17 1.52 1.16
CA TYR A 98 7.57 2.75 1.63
C TYR A 98 8.52 3.92 1.42
N THR A 99 8.14 4.89 0.60
CA THR A 99 8.96 6.08 0.34
C THR A 99 8.13 7.30 0.01
N LYS A 100 8.68 8.49 0.32
CA LYS A 100 8.23 9.75 -0.26
C LYS A 100 8.78 9.91 -1.67
N THR A 101 8.02 10.52 -2.57
CA THR A 101 8.44 10.84 -3.94
C THR A 101 7.67 12.05 -4.49
N THR A 102 8.32 12.86 -5.31
CA THR A 102 7.70 13.97 -6.06
C THR A 102 6.98 13.47 -7.31
N SER A 103 7.48 12.39 -7.90
CA SER A 103 6.93 11.79 -9.12
C SER A 103 6.95 10.27 -9.06
N LEU A 104 5.99 9.64 -9.74
CA LEU A 104 5.97 8.20 -9.97
C LEU A 104 5.64 7.95 -11.43
N LYS A 105 6.51 7.22 -12.13
CA LYS A 105 6.23 6.65 -13.45
C LYS A 105 5.97 5.17 -13.29
N ALA A 106 4.77 4.72 -13.62
CA ALA A 106 4.36 3.33 -13.55
C ALA A 106 4.13 2.78 -14.96
N GLU A 107 4.86 1.73 -15.32
CA GLU A 107 4.82 1.12 -16.65
C GLU A 107 4.52 -0.38 -16.49
N LEU A 108 3.59 -0.89 -17.30
CA LEU A 108 3.37 -2.33 -17.40
C LEU A 108 4.55 -2.94 -18.18
N ILE A 109 5.11 -4.04 -17.68
CA ILE A 109 6.11 -4.83 -18.40
C ILE A 109 5.53 -6.24 -18.53
N GLY A 110 4.64 -6.42 -19.51
CA GLY A 110 3.90 -7.66 -19.74
C GLY A 110 3.08 -7.57 -21.01
#